data_AF-A0A5E8A1G3-F1
#
_entry.id   AF-A0A5E8A1G3-F1
#
_cell.length_a   1.000
_cell.length_b   1.000
_cell.length_c   1.000
_cell.angle_alpha   90.00
_cell.angle_beta   90.00
_cell.angle_gamma   90.00
#
_symmetry.space_group_name_H-M   'P 1'
#
loop_
_entity.id
_entity.type
_entity.pdbx_description
1 polymer ?
#
loop_
_entity_poly.entity_id
_entity_poly.type
_entity_poly.pdbx_seq_one_letter_code
_entity_poly.pdbx_strand_id
1 'polypeptide(L)'
;MILAILEILALLTVSCLIGVFFTYRFWKAKYYRLQRHNDQLGKEVNNLKQELKTAHSITNERESELEQLREQLTMAKVSANEQASGRHDVSKADAIASKNFKKEIALLKVEMAEKERELEEVSKELALRKISYYRHIDGHRYKAATLNMADEAIAGQGDGRISKADAEKIFGTISDGQDYTQVEKHTIRYLRDNYNWTEEADALFRSRVRSWAASDHEFA
;
A
#
# COMPACT_ATOMS: atom_id res chain seq x y z
N MET A 1 43.05 -27.82 38.90
CA MET A 1 42.71 -28.09 37.49
C MET A 1 41.20 -28.05 37.25
N ILE A 2 40.40 -28.86 37.96
CA ILE A 2 38.92 -28.90 37.80
C ILE A 2 38.25 -27.55 38.10
N LEU A 3 38.63 -26.87 39.19
CA LEU A 3 38.06 -25.56 39.56
C LEU A 3 38.29 -24.48 38.48
N ALA A 4 39.47 -24.41 37.89
CA ALA A 4 39.79 -23.45 36.82
C ALA A 4 38.99 -23.73 35.54
N ILE A 5 38.70 -24.99 35.22
CA ILE A 5 37.86 -25.38 34.08
C ILE A 5 36.41 -24.94 34.31
N LEU A 6 35.89 -25.08 35.53
CA LEU A 6 34.54 -24.65 35.88
C LEU A 6 34.35 -23.13 35.80
N GLU A 7 35.34 -22.34 36.23
CA GLU A 7 35.29 -20.87 36.11
C GLU A 7 35.32 -20.40 34.66
N ILE A 8 36.15 -21.01 33.81
CA ILE A 8 36.22 -20.68 32.38
C ILE A 8 34.90 -21.03 31.68
N LEU A 9 34.30 -22.18 31.99
CA LEU A 9 32.98 -22.57 31.47
C LEU A 9 31.88 -21.60 31.93
N ALA A 10 31.91 -21.15 33.18
CA ALA A 10 30.96 -20.15 33.69
C ALA A 10 31.10 -18.80 32.95
N LEU A 11 32.32 -18.33 32.68
CA LEU A 11 32.53 -17.09 31.93
C LEU A 11 32.11 -17.20 30.46
N LEU A 12 32.38 -18.33 29.80
CA LEU A 12 31.96 -18.59 28.43
C LEU A 12 30.43 -18.66 28.29
N THR A 13 29.75 -19.30 29.24
CA THR A 13 28.29 -19.39 29.23
C THR A 13 27.64 -18.03 29.47
N VAL A 14 28.15 -17.22 30.41
CA VAL A 14 27.66 -15.85 30.64
C VAL A 14 27.89 -14.97 29.40
N SER A 15 29.05 -15.05 28.76
CA SER A 15 29.34 -14.31 27.52
C SER A 15 28.40 -14.70 26.38
N CYS A 16 28.12 -16.00 26.22
CA CYS A 16 27.19 -16.51 25.23
C CYS A 16 25.75 -16.01 25.49
N LEU A 17 25.29 -16.05 26.75
CA LEU A 17 23.97 -15.55 27.15
C LEU A 17 23.82 -14.04 26.90
N ILE A 18 24.87 -13.25 27.15
CA ILE A 18 24.88 -11.81 26.84
C ILE A 18 24.75 -11.60 25.32
N GLY A 19 25.51 -12.34 24.52
CA GLY A 19 25.42 -12.27 23.05
C GLY A 19 24.02 -12.60 22.51
N VAL A 20 23.40 -13.68 23.02
CA VAL A 20 22.02 -14.07 22.70
C VAL A 20 21.03 -12.98 23.09
N PHE A 21 21.20 -12.37 24.28
CA PHE A 21 20.32 -11.30 24.75
C PHE A 21 20.41 -10.05 23.86
N PHE A 22 21.61 -9.60 23.52
CA PHE A 22 21.82 -8.41 22.67
C PHE A 22 21.32 -8.62 21.25
N THR A 23 21.59 -9.78 20.66
CA THR A 23 21.08 -10.12 19.32
C THR A 23 19.56 -10.20 19.30
N TYR A 24 18.94 -10.88 20.29
CA TYR A 24 17.49 -10.90 20.44
C TYR A 24 16.90 -9.49 20.59
N ARG A 25 17.48 -8.64 21.43
CA ARG A 25 17.02 -7.25 21.63
C ARG A 25 17.12 -6.43 20.35
N PHE A 26 18.22 -6.58 19.60
CA PHE A 26 18.45 -5.90 18.34
C PHE A 26 17.41 -6.30 17.28
N TRP A 27 17.24 -7.61 17.05
CA TRP A 27 16.28 -8.13 16.08
C TRP A 27 14.84 -7.82 16.48
N LYS A 28 14.49 -7.95 17.76
CA LYS A 28 13.17 -7.55 18.29
C LYS A 28 12.88 -6.06 18.05
N ALA A 29 13.87 -5.20 18.23
CA ALA A 29 13.72 -3.77 17.95
C ALA A 29 13.55 -3.49 16.45
N LYS A 30 14.26 -4.23 15.59
CA LYS A 30 14.14 -4.15 14.13
C LYS A 30 12.77 -4.63 13.66
N TYR A 31 12.30 -5.77 14.16
CA TYR A 31 10.98 -6.34 13.92
C TYR A 31 9.86 -5.32 14.20
N TYR A 32 9.82 -4.76 15.42
CA TYR A 32 8.79 -3.77 15.78
C TYR A 32 8.89 -2.47 14.98
N ARG A 33 10.07 -2.14 14.45
CA ARG A 33 10.23 -1.02 13.53
C ARG A 33 9.61 -1.35 12.17
N LEU A 34 9.84 -2.55 11.67
CA LEU A 34 9.32 -3.02 10.39
C LEU A 34 7.79 -3.16 10.42
N GLN A 35 7.25 -3.75 11.49
CA GLN A 35 5.80 -3.89 11.68
C GLN A 35 5.12 -2.52 11.70
N ARG A 36 5.63 -1.58 12.51
CA ARG A 36 5.11 -0.20 12.53
C ARG A 36 5.19 0.47 11.16
N HIS A 37 6.26 0.23 10.40
CA HIS A 37 6.42 0.78 9.07
C HIS A 37 5.40 0.20 8.09
N ASN A 38 5.11 -1.11 8.17
CA ASN A 38 4.08 -1.75 7.34
C ASN A 38 2.66 -1.26 7.71
N ASP A 39 2.38 -1.12 9.01
CA ASP A 39 1.10 -0.57 9.49
C ASP A 39 0.93 0.89 9.02
N GLN A 40 2.00 1.69 9.07
CA GLN A 40 2.04 3.05 8.52
C GLN A 40 1.81 3.06 7.02
N LEU A 41 2.54 2.24 6.27
CA LEU A 41 2.37 2.08 4.81
C LEU A 41 0.92 1.69 4.46
N GLY A 42 0.30 0.79 5.23
CA GLY A 42 -1.09 0.39 5.01
C GLY A 42 -2.07 1.56 5.18
N LYS A 43 -1.87 2.39 6.22
CA LYS A 43 -2.67 3.61 6.42
C LYS A 43 -2.44 4.63 5.32
N GLU A 44 -1.19 4.87 4.93
CA GLU A 44 -0.85 5.83 3.89
C GLU A 44 -1.40 5.38 2.52
N VAL A 45 -1.34 4.09 2.19
CA VAL A 45 -1.98 3.52 0.98
C VAL A 45 -3.50 3.75 1.00
N ASN A 46 -4.16 3.60 2.14
CA ASN A 46 -5.60 3.84 2.24
C ASN A 46 -5.96 5.32 2.10
N ASN A 47 -5.17 6.23 2.70
CA ASN A 47 -5.33 7.66 2.51
C ASN A 47 -5.13 8.05 1.04
N LEU A 48 -4.05 7.60 0.40
CA LEU A 48 -3.77 7.87 -1.01
C LEU A 48 -4.89 7.35 -1.93
N LYS A 49 -5.50 6.20 -1.64
CA LYS A 49 -6.68 5.72 -2.37
C LYS A 49 -7.86 6.68 -2.25
N GLN A 50 -8.08 7.23 -1.07
CA GLN A 50 -9.16 8.17 -0.82
C GLN A 50 -8.90 9.50 -1.53
N GLU A 51 -7.67 10.01 -1.46
CA GLU A 51 -7.22 11.21 -2.17
C GLU A 51 -7.37 11.03 -3.70
N LEU A 52 -6.92 9.89 -4.23
CA LEU A 52 -7.07 9.55 -5.65
C LEU A 52 -8.55 9.54 -6.06
N LYS A 53 -9.42 8.94 -5.24
CA LYS A 53 -10.87 8.92 -5.49
C LYS A 53 -11.47 10.33 -5.50
N THR A 54 -11.08 11.18 -4.56
CA THR A 54 -11.56 12.58 -4.50
C THR A 54 -11.05 13.40 -5.67
N ALA A 55 -9.77 13.25 -6.03
CA ALA A 55 -9.17 13.95 -7.17
C ALA A 55 -9.90 13.58 -8.46
N HIS A 56 -10.18 12.29 -8.68
CA HIS A 56 -10.94 11.82 -9.84
C HIS A 56 -12.35 12.41 -9.90
N SER A 57 -13.04 12.50 -8.75
CA SER A 57 -14.36 13.13 -8.68
C SER A 57 -14.31 14.61 -9.06
N ILE A 58 -13.31 15.34 -8.57
CA ILE A 58 -13.12 16.76 -8.88
C ILE A 58 -12.82 16.95 -10.37
N THR A 59 -11.95 16.12 -10.96
CA THR A 59 -11.63 16.18 -12.38
C THR A 59 -12.89 15.99 -13.23
N ASN A 60 -13.73 15.00 -12.92
CA ASN A 60 -14.99 14.76 -13.63
C ASN A 60 -15.97 15.96 -13.52
N GLU A 61 -16.03 16.60 -12.35
CA GLU A 61 -16.86 17.80 -12.15
C GLU A 61 -16.37 18.98 -13.00
N ARG A 62 -15.05 19.22 -13.03
CA ARG A 62 -14.44 20.26 -13.87
C ARG A 62 -14.61 20.00 -15.37
N GLU A 63 -14.56 18.74 -15.80
CA GLU A 63 -14.86 18.36 -17.18
C GLU A 63 -16.31 18.72 -17.56
N SER A 64 -17.26 18.45 -16.66
CA SER A 64 -18.66 18.83 -16.86
C SER A 64 -18.84 20.36 -16.94
N GLU A 65 -18.21 21.13 -16.05
CA GLU A 65 -18.24 22.60 -16.09
C GLU A 65 -17.66 23.15 -17.40
N LEU A 66 -16.55 22.58 -17.86
CA LEU A 66 -15.90 22.99 -19.11
C LEU A 66 -16.79 22.73 -20.32
N GLU A 67 -17.55 21.63 -20.33
CA GLU A 67 -18.49 21.34 -21.40
C GLU A 67 -19.70 22.29 -21.38
N GLN A 68 -20.25 22.60 -20.21
CA GLN A 68 -21.30 23.61 -20.06
C GLN A 68 -20.86 24.99 -20.56
N LEU A 69 -19.63 25.41 -20.23
CA LEU A 69 -19.08 26.68 -20.72
C LEU A 69 -18.85 26.69 -22.24
N ARG A 70 -18.48 25.55 -22.83
CA ARG A 70 -18.38 25.41 -24.29
C ARG A 70 -19.74 25.55 -24.96
N GLU A 71 -20.77 24.92 -24.42
CA GLU A 71 -22.15 25.04 -24.90
C GLU A 71 -22.64 26.49 -24.82
N GLN A 72 -22.43 27.16 -23.69
CA GLN A 72 -22.77 28.58 -23.52
C GLN A 72 -22.02 29.47 -24.52
N LEU A 73 -20.72 29.21 -24.73
CA LEU A 73 -19.92 29.92 -25.73
C LEU A 73 -20.44 29.69 -27.15
N THR A 74 -20.85 28.48 -27.50
CA THR A 74 -21.46 28.20 -28.81
C THR A 74 -22.79 28.93 -28.96
N MET A 75 -23.64 28.91 -27.94
CA MET A 75 -24.93 29.63 -27.96
C MET A 75 -24.74 31.14 -28.11
N ALA A 76 -23.80 31.74 -27.37
CA ALA A 76 -23.48 33.16 -27.46
C ALA A 76 -22.92 33.56 -28.85
N LYS A 77 -22.18 32.67 -29.51
CA LYS A 77 -21.70 32.90 -30.89
C LYS A 77 -22.82 32.82 -31.92
N VAL A 78 -23.74 31.87 -31.77
CA VAL A 78 -24.90 31.72 -32.65
C VAL A 78 -25.81 32.94 -32.53
N SER A 79 -26.13 33.37 -31.31
CA SER A 79 -26.94 34.57 -31.07
C SER A 79 -26.29 35.84 -31.62
N ALA A 80 -24.97 36.00 -31.45
CA ALA A 80 -24.23 37.12 -32.02
C ALA A 80 -24.26 37.15 -33.55
N ASN A 81 -24.27 35.99 -34.21
CA ASN A 81 -24.32 35.86 -35.67
C ASN A 81 -25.73 36.13 -36.23
N GLU A 82 -26.78 35.70 -35.52
CA GLU A 82 -28.18 35.99 -35.87
C GLU A 82 -28.52 37.48 -35.70
N GLN A 83 -27.98 38.14 -34.68
CA GLN A 83 -28.23 39.56 -34.38
C GLN A 83 -27.38 40.53 -35.21
N ALA A 84 -26.24 40.10 -35.77
CA ALA A 84 -25.45 40.89 -36.73
C ALA A 84 -26.22 41.19 -38.04
N SER A 85 -27.32 40.48 -38.31
CA SER A 85 -28.25 40.78 -39.41
C SER A 85 -29.11 42.03 -39.16
N GLY A 86 -29.05 42.66 -37.98
CA GLY A 86 -29.75 43.92 -37.71
C GLY A 86 -29.28 44.63 -36.43
N ARG A 87 -28.62 45.79 -36.61
CA ARG A 87 -28.29 46.84 -35.61
C ARG A 87 -26.86 46.80 -35.02
N HIS A 88 -26.19 47.96 -35.07
CA HIS A 88 -24.73 48.11 -35.01
C HIS A 88 -24.11 48.26 -33.60
N ASP A 89 -24.92 48.41 -32.54
CA ASP A 89 -24.43 48.73 -31.18
C ASP A 89 -24.35 47.53 -30.21
N VAL A 90 -24.97 46.39 -30.53
CA VAL A 90 -25.01 45.19 -29.66
C VAL A 90 -23.75 44.32 -29.79
N SER A 91 -23.03 44.40 -30.91
CA SER A 91 -21.90 43.49 -31.23
C SER A 91 -20.70 43.58 -30.28
N LYS A 92 -20.53 44.70 -29.56
CA LYS A 92 -19.46 44.86 -28.57
C LYS A 92 -19.72 44.04 -27.30
N ALA A 93 -20.96 43.95 -26.84
CA ALA A 93 -21.30 43.25 -25.60
C ALA A 93 -21.09 41.73 -25.76
N ASP A 94 -21.54 41.16 -26.88
CA ASP A 94 -21.37 39.73 -27.19
C ASP A 94 -19.90 39.35 -27.45
N ALA A 95 -19.14 40.25 -28.09
CA ALA A 95 -17.70 40.08 -28.27
C ALA A 95 -16.95 40.08 -26.93
N ILE A 96 -17.37 40.91 -25.97
CA ILE A 96 -16.81 40.93 -24.60
C ILE A 96 -17.18 39.65 -23.84
N ALA A 97 -18.43 39.19 -23.92
CA ALA A 97 -18.88 37.94 -23.31
C ALA A 97 -18.10 36.74 -23.87
N SER A 98 -17.97 36.62 -25.19
CA SER A 98 -17.19 35.56 -25.85
C SER A 98 -15.70 35.59 -25.45
N LYS A 99 -15.12 36.78 -25.25
CA LYS A 99 -13.74 36.95 -24.78
C LYS A 99 -13.57 36.54 -23.31
N ASN A 100 -14.56 36.82 -22.46
CA ASN A 100 -14.54 36.40 -21.06
C ASN A 100 -14.65 34.89 -20.92
N PHE A 101 -15.59 34.24 -21.62
CA PHE A 101 -15.70 32.79 -21.65
C PHE A 101 -14.44 32.11 -22.18
N LYS A 102 -13.79 32.67 -23.22
CA LYS A 102 -12.50 32.15 -23.72
C LYS A 102 -11.40 32.20 -22.66
N LYS A 103 -11.35 33.26 -21.85
CA LYS A 103 -10.37 33.38 -20.75
C LYS A 103 -10.66 32.37 -19.66
N GLU A 104 -11.92 32.20 -19.29
CA GLU A 104 -12.35 31.25 -18.26
C GLU A 104 -12.07 29.80 -18.67
N ILE A 105 -12.36 29.44 -19.93
CA ILE A 105 -11.97 28.13 -20.51
C ILE A 105 -10.45 27.95 -20.51
N ALA A 106 -9.69 29.00 -20.85
CA ALA A 106 -8.23 28.91 -20.85
C ALA A 106 -7.68 28.71 -19.44
N LEU A 107 -8.26 29.36 -18.44
CA LEU A 107 -7.90 29.22 -17.03
C LEU A 107 -8.22 27.81 -16.52
N LEU A 108 -9.45 27.33 -16.73
CA LEU A 108 -9.89 25.98 -16.34
C LEU A 108 -9.01 24.88 -16.96
N LYS A 109 -8.56 25.05 -18.21
CA LYS A 109 -7.62 24.10 -18.83
C LYS A 109 -6.28 24.01 -18.12
N VAL A 110 -5.77 25.15 -17.62
CA VAL A 110 -4.52 25.16 -16.86
C VAL A 110 -4.72 24.47 -15.52
N GLU A 111 -5.82 24.77 -14.81
CA GLU A 111 -6.17 24.14 -13.53
C GLU A 111 -6.37 22.62 -13.67
N MET A 112 -7.04 22.17 -14.74
CA MET A 112 -7.20 20.74 -15.03
C MET A 112 -5.85 20.06 -15.30
N ALA A 113 -4.98 20.68 -16.11
CA ALA A 113 -3.67 20.11 -16.40
C ALA A 113 -2.77 20.02 -15.15
N GLU A 114 -2.89 20.96 -14.21
CA GLU A 114 -2.23 20.89 -12.91
C GLU A 114 -2.80 19.74 -12.06
N LYS A 115 -4.12 19.60 -12.00
CA LYS A 115 -4.77 18.50 -11.27
C LYS A 115 -4.47 17.12 -11.83
N GLU A 116 -4.35 16.98 -13.15
CA GLU A 116 -3.92 15.73 -13.80
C GLU A 116 -2.51 15.32 -13.39
N ARG A 117 -1.58 16.29 -13.25
CA ARG A 117 -0.21 16.01 -12.76
C ARG A 117 -0.20 15.58 -11.31
N GLU A 118 -0.96 16.25 -10.45
CA GLU A 118 -1.11 15.85 -9.05
C GLU A 118 -1.69 14.43 -8.95
N LEU A 119 -2.69 14.10 -9.78
CA LEU A 119 -3.28 12.77 -9.86
C LEU A 119 -2.23 11.72 -10.26
N GLU A 120 -1.38 12.03 -11.25
CA GLU A 120 -0.31 11.13 -11.70
C GLU A 120 0.75 10.90 -10.60
N GLU A 121 1.12 11.95 -9.85
CA GLU A 121 2.08 11.85 -8.75
C GLU A 121 1.54 10.99 -7.60
N VAL A 122 0.30 11.25 -7.17
CA VAL A 122 -0.40 10.44 -6.15
C VAL A 122 -0.51 8.98 -6.59
N SER A 123 -0.80 8.74 -7.87
CA SER A 123 -0.86 7.39 -8.45
C SER A 123 0.49 6.67 -8.41
N LYS A 124 1.60 7.36 -8.73
CA LYS A 124 2.96 6.80 -8.65
C LYS A 124 3.36 6.48 -7.21
N GLU A 125 3.08 7.36 -6.27
CA GLU A 125 3.38 7.14 -4.85
C GLU A 125 2.59 5.96 -4.29
N LEU A 126 1.30 5.86 -4.66
CA LEU A 126 0.45 4.72 -4.32
C LEU A 126 1.04 3.41 -4.86
N ALA A 127 1.53 3.40 -6.10
CA ALA A 127 2.15 2.22 -6.72
C ALA A 127 3.44 1.83 -6.00
N LEU A 128 4.30 2.79 -5.65
CA LEU A 128 5.57 2.55 -4.95
C LEU A 128 5.33 1.95 -3.55
N ARG A 129 4.42 2.52 -2.78
CA ARG A 129 4.07 2.02 -1.43
C ARG A 129 3.39 0.66 -1.47
N LYS A 130 2.62 0.39 -2.51
CA LYS A 130 2.08 -0.95 -2.77
C LYS A 130 3.20 -1.96 -3.02
N ILE A 131 4.28 -1.57 -3.71
CA ILE A 131 5.46 -2.43 -3.92
C ILE A 131 6.27 -2.62 -2.62
N SER A 132 6.37 -1.63 -1.73
CA SER A 132 7.01 -1.87 -0.42
C SER A 132 6.16 -2.76 0.48
N TYR A 133 4.83 -2.67 0.37
CA TYR A 133 3.88 -3.54 1.06
C TYR A 133 3.88 -5.00 0.53
N TYR A 134 4.13 -5.20 -0.77
CA TYR A 134 4.21 -6.52 -1.40
C TYR A 134 5.62 -6.84 -1.90
N ARG A 135 6.21 -7.93 -1.40
CA ARG A 135 7.45 -8.45 -1.99
C ARG A 135 7.15 -9.18 -3.29
N HIS A 136 7.93 -8.90 -4.34
CA HIS A 136 7.83 -9.59 -5.62
C HIS A 136 8.98 -10.59 -5.75
N ILE A 137 8.65 -11.86 -6.01
CA ILE A 137 9.64 -12.94 -6.22
C ILE A 137 9.14 -13.74 -7.43
N ASP A 138 9.99 -13.94 -8.44
CA ASP A 138 9.67 -14.71 -9.65
C ASP A 138 8.33 -14.34 -10.32
N GLY A 139 8.02 -13.05 -10.36
CA GLY A 139 6.78 -12.53 -10.97
C GLY A 139 5.52 -12.69 -10.12
N HIS A 140 5.61 -13.28 -8.93
CA HIS A 140 4.50 -13.42 -7.98
C HIS A 140 4.58 -12.38 -6.87
N ARG A 141 3.41 -11.98 -6.36
CA ARG A 141 3.24 -11.02 -5.26
C ARG A 141 3.02 -11.75 -3.94
N TYR A 142 3.72 -11.30 -2.91
CA TYR A 142 3.69 -11.85 -1.57
C TYR A 142 3.54 -10.77 -0.52
N LYS A 143 3.00 -11.11 0.65
CA LYS A 143 2.90 -10.18 1.77
C LYS A 143 4.29 -9.93 2.36
N ALA A 144 4.84 -8.73 2.18
CA ALA A 144 6.20 -8.44 2.57
C ALA A 144 6.41 -8.61 4.08
N ALA A 145 5.44 -8.15 4.89
CA ALA A 145 5.47 -8.28 6.35
C ALA A 145 5.66 -9.74 6.80
N THR A 146 4.91 -10.66 6.20
CA THR A 146 4.93 -12.08 6.56
C THR A 146 6.25 -12.74 6.14
N LEU A 147 6.76 -12.45 4.93
CA LEU A 147 8.05 -13.00 4.51
C LEU A 147 9.21 -12.47 5.35
N ASN A 148 9.20 -11.18 5.71
CA ASN A 148 10.19 -10.62 6.63
C ASN A 148 10.17 -11.32 8.00
N MET A 149 8.98 -11.60 8.55
CA MET A 149 8.85 -12.34 9.81
C MET A 149 9.48 -13.74 9.71
N ALA A 150 9.27 -14.43 8.59
CA ALA A 150 9.84 -15.76 8.37
C ALA A 150 11.37 -15.71 8.21
N ASP A 151 11.89 -14.73 7.46
CA ASP A 151 13.32 -14.46 7.34
C ASP A 151 13.96 -14.25 8.72
N GLU A 152 13.31 -13.48 9.58
CA GLU A 152 13.77 -13.20 10.93
C GLU A 152 13.72 -14.43 11.85
N ALA A 153 12.68 -15.25 11.72
CA ALA A 153 12.53 -16.47 12.51
C ALA A 153 13.70 -17.44 12.29
N ILE A 154 14.16 -17.59 11.05
CA ILE A 154 15.28 -18.48 10.71
C ILE A 154 16.66 -17.84 10.92
N ALA A 155 16.75 -16.51 10.91
CA ALA A 155 18.00 -15.78 11.18
C ALA A 155 18.33 -15.68 12.69
N GLY A 156 17.41 -16.07 13.57
CA GLY A 156 17.60 -16.10 15.02
C GLY A 156 18.60 -17.17 15.49
N GLN A 157 18.82 -17.25 16.80
CA GLN A 157 19.74 -18.23 17.44
C GLN A 157 19.19 -19.67 17.46
N GLY A 158 18.11 -19.95 16.72
CA GLY A 158 17.54 -21.28 16.58
C GLY A 158 18.36 -22.17 15.66
N ASP A 159 17.87 -23.36 15.40
CA ASP A 159 18.48 -24.33 14.47
C ASP A 159 18.14 -24.05 12.99
N GLY A 160 17.77 -22.82 12.66
CA GLY A 160 17.34 -22.41 11.33
C GLY A 160 15.94 -22.89 10.93
N ARG A 161 15.16 -23.44 11.88
CA ARG A 161 13.76 -23.82 11.66
C ARG A 161 12.80 -22.86 12.34
N ILE A 162 11.66 -22.62 11.68
CA ILE A 162 10.54 -21.88 12.26
C ILE A 162 9.97 -22.69 13.42
N SER A 163 10.01 -22.09 14.61
CA SER A 163 9.46 -22.66 15.83
C SER A 163 7.94 -22.51 15.89
N LYS A 164 7.29 -23.25 16.80
CA LYS A 164 5.85 -23.12 17.04
C LYS A 164 5.45 -21.69 17.41
N ALA A 165 6.25 -21.02 18.24
CA ALA A 165 6.00 -19.64 18.65
C ALA A 165 6.14 -18.65 17.49
N ASP A 166 7.08 -18.89 16.57
CA ASP A 166 7.25 -18.03 15.40
C ASP A 166 6.16 -18.29 14.36
N ALA A 167 5.69 -19.53 14.22
CA ALA A 167 4.53 -19.88 13.40
C ALA A 167 3.27 -19.10 13.80
N GLU A 168 3.02 -18.92 15.10
CA GLU A 168 1.89 -18.11 15.59
C GLU A 168 2.01 -16.64 15.20
N LYS A 169 3.21 -16.06 15.32
CA LYS A 169 3.47 -14.67 14.94
C LYS A 169 3.33 -14.49 13.42
N ILE A 170 3.93 -15.39 12.63
CA ILE A 170 3.82 -15.40 11.17
C ILE A 170 2.34 -15.48 10.78
N PHE A 171 1.58 -16.39 11.39
CA PHE A 171 0.15 -16.51 11.15
C PHE A 171 -0.60 -15.20 11.44
N GLY A 172 -0.33 -14.58 12.58
CA GLY A 172 -0.93 -13.29 12.94
C GLY A 172 -0.69 -12.18 11.91
N THR A 173 0.48 -12.15 11.26
CA THR A 173 0.73 -11.15 10.20
C THR A 173 0.00 -11.45 8.90
N ILE A 174 -0.23 -12.72 8.56
CA ILE A 174 -0.89 -13.06 7.30
C ILE A 174 -2.41 -12.95 7.41
N SER A 175 -2.97 -13.23 8.59
CA SER A 175 -4.40 -13.17 8.89
C SER A 175 -4.85 -11.87 9.57
N ASP A 176 -4.10 -10.77 9.45
CA ASP A 176 -4.46 -9.47 10.03
C ASP A 176 -5.59 -8.76 9.26
N GLY A 177 -5.84 -9.17 8.02
CA GLY A 177 -6.97 -8.76 7.18
C GLY A 177 -8.12 -9.76 7.24
N GLN A 178 -9.28 -9.36 6.74
CA GLN A 178 -10.48 -10.21 6.74
C GLN A 178 -10.44 -11.28 5.66
N ASP A 179 -9.88 -10.98 4.47
CA ASP A 179 -10.06 -11.81 3.29
C ASP A 179 -8.93 -12.82 3.05
N TYR A 180 -9.29 -14.05 2.67
CA TYR A 180 -8.32 -15.09 2.28
C TYR A 180 -7.98 -15.07 0.77
N THR A 181 -7.28 -14.02 0.35
CA THR A 181 -7.03 -13.75 -1.08
C THR A 181 -5.92 -14.62 -1.69
N GLN A 182 -5.68 -14.46 -3.00
CA GLN A 182 -4.61 -15.16 -3.71
C GLN A 182 -3.21 -14.77 -3.23
N VAL A 183 -3.02 -13.54 -2.72
CA VAL A 183 -1.71 -13.12 -2.18
C VAL A 183 -1.39 -13.88 -0.90
N GLU A 184 -2.36 -14.05 0.00
CA GLU A 184 -2.24 -14.84 1.22
C GLU A 184 -1.94 -16.30 0.88
N LYS A 185 -2.68 -16.88 -0.08
CA LYS A 185 -2.46 -18.26 -0.55
C LYS A 185 -1.06 -18.47 -1.12
N HIS A 186 -0.59 -17.57 -2.00
CA HIS A 186 0.76 -17.63 -2.54
C HIS A 186 1.82 -17.46 -1.45
N THR A 187 1.62 -16.55 -0.49
CA THR A 187 2.55 -16.32 0.61
C THR A 187 2.64 -17.54 1.54
N ILE A 188 1.51 -18.15 1.91
CA ILE A 188 1.48 -19.39 2.70
C ILE A 188 2.21 -20.52 1.98
N ARG A 189 1.96 -20.69 0.68
CA ARG A 189 2.65 -21.70 -0.12
C ARG A 189 4.15 -21.46 -0.14
N TYR A 190 4.58 -20.24 -0.47
CA TYR A 190 5.99 -19.88 -0.52
C TYR A 190 6.69 -20.15 0.81
N LEU A 191 6.07 -19.78 1.94
CA LEU A 191 6.60 -20.04 3.27
C LEU A 191 6.82 -21.53 3.55
N ARG A 192 5.89 -22.39 3.11
CA ARG A 192 5.99 -23.84 3.33
C ARG A 192 6.97 -24.51 2.37
N ASP A 193 7.13 -23.97 1.17
CA ASP A 193 8.02 -24.51 0.15
C ASP A 193 9.48 -24.09 0.37
N ASN A 194 9.75 -22.94 1.02
CA ASN A 194 11.09 -22.34 1.07
C ASN A 194 11.70 -22.20 2.48
N TYR A 195 10.94 -22.45 3.55
CA TYR A 195 11.45 -22.38 4.92
C TYR A 195 11.36 -23.74 5.59
N ASN A 196 12.31 -24.00 6.50
CA ASN A 196 12.26 -25.20 7.34
C ASN A 196 11.41 -24.92 8.57
N TRP A 197 10.62 -25.91 8.99
CA TRP A 197 9.72 -25.81 10.14
C TRP A 197 10.03 -26.94 11.13
N THR A 198 9.78 -26.70 12.42
CA THR A 198 9.59 -27.83 13.33
C THR A 198 8.25 -28.51 13.00
N GLU A 199 8.14 -29.80 13.30
CA GLU A 199 6.90 -30.55 13.03
C GLU A 199 5.69 -29.93 13.72
N GLU A 200 5.85 -29.49 14.98
CA GLU A 200 4.82 -28.80 15.73
C GLU A 200 4.42 -27.46 15.09
N ALA A 201 5.38 -26.73 14.52
CA ALA A 201 5.15 -25.45 13.88
C ALA A 201 4.37 -25.60 12.57
N ASP A 202 4.76 -26.53 11.69
CA ASP A 202 4.02 -26.81 10.44
C ASP A 202 2.60 -27.30 10.74
N ALA A 203 2.45 -28.22 11.70
CA ALA A 203 1.14 -28.73 12.10
C ALA A 203 0.22 -27.63 12.62
N LEU A 204 0.72 -26.76 13.51
CA LEU A 204 -0.03 -25.63 14.03
C LEU A 204 -0.42 -24.64 12.93
N PHE A 205 0.56 -24.23 12.11
CA PHE A 205 0.35 -23.24 11.05
C PHE A 205 -0.71 -23.71 10.05
N ARG A 206 -0.63 -24.96 9.60
CA ARG A 206 -1.63 -25.56 8.70
C ARG A 206 -3.01 -25.67 9.33
N SER A 207 -3.07 -25.96 10.63
CA SER A 207 -4.35 -25.99 11.36
C SER A 207 -5.01 -24.61 11.35
N ARG A 208 -4.24 -23.57 11.71
CA ARG A 208 -4.69 -22.17 11.70
C ARG A 208 -5.15 -21.71 10.33
N VAL A 209 -4.35 -21.98 9.29
CA VAL A 209 -4.70 -21.64 7.90
C VAL A 209 -5.98 -22.34 7.45
N ARG A 210 -6.17 -23.64 7.78
CA ARG A 210 -7.40 -24.36 7.44
C ARG A 210 -8.62 -23.77 8.14
N SER A 211 -8.52 -23.47 9.43
CA SER A 211 -9.61 -22.85 10.18
C SER A 211 -9.98 -21.49 9.59
N TRP A 212 -8.99 -20.67 9.25
CA TRP A 212 -9.23 -19.36 8.65
C TRP A 212 -9.84 -19.45 7.25
N ALA A 213 -9.32 -20.34 6.40
CA ALA A 213 -9.89 -20.59 5.08
C ALA A 213 -11.35 -21.08 5.16
N ALA A 214 -11.70 -21.87 6.18
CA ALA A 214 -13.07 -22.32 6.38
C ALA A 214 -14.01 -21.19 6.83
N SER A 215 -13.55 -20.30 7.71
CA SER A 215 -14.35 -19.15 8.16
C SER A 215 -14.62 -18.11 7.07
N ASP A 216 -13.72 -17.97 6.09
CA ASP A 216 -13.90 -17.07 4.93
C ASP A 216 -15.06 -17.53 4.03
N HIS A 217 -15.35 -18.83 4.01
CA HIS A 217 -16.44 -19.43 3.23
C HIS A 217 -17.80 -19.48 3.96
N GLU A 218 -17.86 -19.15 5.26
CA GLU A 218 -19.10 -19.21 6.04
C GLU A 218 -20.00 -17.97 5.83
N PHE A 219 -19.47 -16.92 5.19
CA PHE A 219 -20.14 -15.63 4.94
C PHE A 219 -20.21 -15.23 3.45
N ALA A 220 -19.82 -16.13 2.53
CA ALA A 220 -19.88 -15.94 1.08
C ALA A 220 -21.07 -16.69 0.47
#